data_AF-A0A165IRD4-F1
#
_entry.id   AF-A0A165IRD4-F1
#
_cell.length_a   1.000
_cell.length_b   1.000
_cell.length_c   1.000
_cell.angle_alpha   90.00
_cell.angle_beta   90.00
_cell.angle_gamma   90.00
#
_symmetry.space_group_name_H-M   'P 1'
#
loop_
_entity.id
_entity.type
_entity.pdbx_description
1 polymer ?
#
loop_
_entity_poly.entity_id
_entity_poly.type
_entity_poly.pdbx_seq_one_letter_code
_entity_poly.pdbx_strand_id
1 'polypeptide(L)'
;MLTYFDQSSATYRRCSLEDPKTDWFSYRSFQAALAQLFIELYEDELPDEEMLAIAKKVGFRYAERLIAESAGLNREAYHAWASAFPRACEA
;
A
#
# COMPACT_ATOMS: atom_id res chain seq x y z
N MET A 1 -4.62 1.44 14.18
CA MET A 1 -4.31 2.45 13.15
C MET A 1 -5.53 2.71 12.31
N LEU A 2 -5.62 3.90 11.69
CA LEU A 2 -6.74 4.27 10.83
C LEU A 2 -6.22 4.87 9.53
N THR A 3 -6.67 4.32 8.39
CA THR A 3 -6.52 4.94 7.08
C THR A 3 -7.77 5.77 6.78
N TYR A 4 -7.60 7.05 6.44
CA TYR A 4 -8.69 7.98 6.18
C TYR A 4 -8.38 8.92 5.01
N PHE A 5 -9.41 9.56 4.46
CA PHE A 5 -9.26 10.59 3.43
C PHE A 5 -9.39 11.97 4.07
N ASP A 6 -8.33 12.77 4.00
CA ASP A 6 -8.33 14.17 4.43
C ASP A 6 -8.77 15.08 3.27
N GLN A 7 -9.97 15.64 3.40
CA GLN A 7 -10.55 16.53 2.40
C GLN A 7 -9.76 17.83 2.23
N SER A 8 -9.08 18.32 3.27
CA SER A 8 -8.38 19.62 3.21
C SER A 8 -7.15 19.57 2.30
N SER A 9 -6.52 18.41 2.19
CA SER A 9 -5.35 18.17 1.36
C SER A 9 -5.61 17.26 0.17
N ALA A 10 -6.82 16.72 0.04
CA ALA A 10 -7.21 15.72 -0.95
C ALA A 10 -6.27 14.50 -0.96
N THR A 11 -5.89 14.01 0.22
CA THR A 11 -4.97 12.88 0.36
C THR A 11 -5.54 11.78 1.24
N TYR A 12 -5.16 10.54 0.95
CA TYR A 12 -5.31 9.38 1.83
C TYR A 12 -4.15 9.35 2.81
N ARG A 13 -4.46 9.23 4.11
CA ARG A 13 -3.49 9.26 5.20
C ARG A 13 -3.70 8.10 6.14
N ARG A 14 -2.67 7.74 6.90
CA ARG A 14 -2.76 6.77 8.00
C ARG A 14 -2.11 7.33 9.23
N CYS A 15 -2.80 7.24 10.36
CA CYS A 15 -2.27 7.67 11.65
C CYS A 15 -2.44 6.57 12.72
N SER A 16 -1.68 6.72 13.80
CA SER A 16 -1.90 5.97 15.03
C SER A 16 -3.14 6.51 15.74
N LEU A 17 -3.89 5.63 16.39
CA LEU A 17 -4.99 6.06 17.27
C LEU A 17 -4.47 6.64 18.59
N GLU A 18 -3.23 6.30 18.98
CA GLU A 18 -2.58 6.79 20.18
C GLU A 18 -1.91 8.16 19.96
N ASP A 19 -1.49 8.44 18.73
CA ASP A 19 -0.97 9.74 18.29
C ASP A 19 -1.55 10.12 16.91
N PRO A 20 -2.74 10.74 16.87
CA PRO A 20 -3.43 11.08 15.63
C PRO A 20 -2.83 12.30 14.91
N LYS A 21 -1.80 12.95 15.48
CA LYS A 21 -1.13 14.10 14.87
C LYS A 21 0.01 13.71 13.93
N THR A 22 0.46 12.47 14.00
CA THR A 22 1.59 11.97 13.21
C THR A 22 1.07 11.06 12.10
N ASP A 23 1.11 11.57 10.87
CA ASP A 23 0.78 10.80 9.67
C ASP A 23 1.95 9.89 9.28
N TRP A 24 1.68 8.61 9.09
CA TRP A 24 2.65 7.60 8.65
C TRP A 24 2.85 7.63 7.14
N PHE A 25 1.78 7.91 6.40
CA PHE A 25 1.84 8.20 4.97
C PHE A 25 0.80 9.24 4.58
N SER A 26 1.02 9.84 3.42
CA SER A 26 0.07 10.73 2.74
C SER A 26 0.18 10.51 1.24
N TYR A 27 -0.87 9.98 0.62
CA TYR A 27 -0.92 9.67 -0.81
C TYR A 27 -2.07 10.39 -1.52
N ARG A 28 -1.88 10.75 -2.79
CA ARG A 28 -2.86 11.49 -3.60
C ARG A 28 -3.89 10.60 -4.29
N SER A 29 -3.65 9.28 -4.36
CA SER A 29 -4.55 8.33 -5.01
C SER A 29 -5.00 7.22 -4.07
N PHE A 30 -6.21 6.70 -4.30
CA PHE A 30 -6.68 5.52 -3.57
C PHE A 30 -5.86 4.27 -3.91
N GLN A 31 -5.35 4.18 -5.14
CA GLN A 31 -4.49 3.07 -5.57
C GLN A 31 -3.18 3.03 -4.78
N ALA A 32 -2.60 4.18 -4.44
CA ALA A 32 -1.42 4.27 -3.60
C ALA A 32 -1.71 3.85 -2.15
N ALA A 33 -2.87 4.24 -1.60
CA ALA A 33 -3.31 3.77 -0.28
C ALA A 33 -3.55 2.24 -0.26
N LEU A 34 -4.15 1.69 -1.32
CA LEU A 34 -4.31 0.25 -1.50
C LEU A 34 -2.96 -0.45 -1.65
N ALA A 35 -2.00 0.12 -2.38
CA ALA A 35 -0.66 -0.45 -2.51
C ALA A 35 0.02 -0.61 -1.15
N GLN A 36 -0.10 0.38 -0.25
CA GLN A 36 0.42 0.27 1.11
C GLN A 36 -0.25 -0.86 1.90
N LEU A 37 -1.58 -1.00 1.80
CA LEU A 37 -2.30 -2.09 2.44
C LEU A 37 -1.87 -3.46 1.91
N PHE A 38 -1.70 -3.58 0.58
CA PHE A 38 -1.32 -4.84 -0.04
C PHE A 38 0.14 -5.22 0.21
N ILE A 39 1.03 -4.25 0.42
CA ILE A 39 2.39 -4.52 0.92
C ILE A 39 2.31 -5.16 2.30
N GLU A 40 1.50 -4.61 3.22
CA GLU A 40 1.31 -5.20 4.56
C GLU A 40 0.76 -6.63 4.48
N LEU A 41 -0.23 -6.88 3.62
CA LEU A 41 -0.76 -8.24 3.40
C LEU A 41 0.29 -9.21 2.85
N TYR A 42 1.16 -8.74 1.94
CA TYR A 42 2.24 -9.55 1.40
C TYR A 42 3.33 -9.83 2.46
N GLU A 43 3.65 -8.85 3.30
CA GLU A 43 4.57 -9.01 4.44
C GLU A 43 4.01 -10.00 5.50
N ASP A 44 2.68 -10.06 5.64
CA ASP A 44 1.96 -11.06 6.44
C ASP A 44 1.86 -12.44 5.74
N GLU A 45 2.60 -12.65 4.65
CA GLU A 45 2.68 -13.89 3.87
C GLU A 45 1.34 -14.36 3.27
N LEU A 46 0.44 -13.42 2.95
CA LEU A 46 -0.82 -13.75 2.27
C LEU A 46 -0.53 -14.36 0.88
N PRO A 47 -1.10 -15.54 0.54
CA PRO A 47 -0.85 -16.18 -0.75
C PRO A 47 -1.23 -15.31 -1.95
N ASP A 48 -0.45 -15.39 -3.02
CA ASP A 48 -0.65 -14.61 -4.26
C ASP A 48 -2.07 -14.76 -4.84
N GLU A 49 -2.66 -15.96 -4.81
CA GLU A 49 -4.01 -16.19 -5.30
C GLU A 49 -5.07 -15.42 -4.49
N GLU A 50 -4.88 -15.34 -3.17
CA GLU A 50 -5.77 -14.60 -2.27
C GLU A 50 -5.58 -13.09 -2.43
N MET A 51 -4.32 -12.63 -2.53
CA MET A 51 -3.98 -11.25 -2.89
C MET A 51 -4.73 -10.82 -4.16
N LEU A 52 -4.62 -11.59 -5.25
CA LEU A 52 -5.29 -11.27 -6.51
C LEU A 52 -6.83 -11.27 -6.38
N ALA A 53 -7.40 -12.21 -5.61
CA ALA A 53 -8.83 -12.27 -5.37
C ALA A 53 -9.36 -11.05 -4.60
N ILE A 54 -8.65 -10.61 -3.56
CA ILE A 54 -8.98 -9.40 -2.79
C ILE A 54 -8.83 -8.16 -3.66
N ALA A 55 -7.72 -8.05 -4.41
CA ALA A 55 -7.44 -6.93 -5.29
C ALA A 55 -8.59 -6.67 -6.27
N LYS A 56 -9.12 -7.75 -6.88
CA LYS A 56 -10.27 -7.67 -7.78
C LYS A 56 -11.53 -7.14 -7.09
N LYS A 57 -11.78 -7.50 -5.82
CA LYS A 57 -12.94 -7.05 -5.05
C LYS A 57 -12.85 -5.58 -4.66
N VAL A 58 -11.66 -5.09 -4.31
CA VAL A 58 -11.44 -3.70 -3.87
C VAL A 58 -11.01 -2.76 -5.00
N GLY A 59 -10.81 -3.28 -6.20
CA GLY A 59 -10.41 -2.51 -7.38
C GLY A 59 -8.93 -2.08 -7.35
N PHE A 60 -8.05 -2.84 -6.71
CA PHE A 60 -6.61 -2.59 -6.74
C PHE A 60 -6.02 -3.11 -8.06
N ARG A 61 -5.57 -2.21 -8.94
CA ARG A 61 -5.15 -2.55 -10.32
C ARG A 61 -3.69 -2.99 -10.44
N TYR A 62 -2.90 -2.85 -9.37
CA TYR A 62 -1.45 -3.10 -9.40
C TYR A 62 -1.03 -4.37 -8.65
N ALA A 63 -1.96 -5.25 -8.27
CA ALA A 63 -1.66 -6.46 -7.50
C ALA A 63 -0.69 -7.41 -8.21
N GLU A 64 -0.90 -7.68 -9.51
CA GLU A 64 0.01 -8.52 -10.29
C GLU A 64 1.42 -7.92 -10.37
N ARG A 65 1.50 -6.59 -10.56
CA ARG A 65 2.76 -5.86 -10.60
C ARG A 65 3.47 -5.90 -9.25
N LEU A 66 2.71 -5.76 -8.15
CA LEU A 66 3.23 -5.85 -6.79
C LEU A 66 3.95 -7.19 -6.59
N ILE A 67 3.22 -8.29 -6.82
CA ILE A 67 3.73 -9.67 -6.67
C ILE A 67 4.96 -9.90 -7.55
N ALA A 68 4.90 -9.49 -8.82
CA ALA A 68 5.99 -9.71 -9.76
C ALA A 68 7.25 -8.89 -9.42
N GLU A 69 7.10 -7.64 -8.99
CA GLU A 69 8.25 -6.79 -8.64
C GLU A 69 8.86 -7.14 -7.28
N SER A 70 8.06 -7.62 -6.32
CA SER A 70 8.56 -8.04 -5.00
C SER A 70 9.25 -9.39 -5.04
N ALA A 71 8.89 -10.26 -5.98
CA ALA A 71 9.41 -11.61 -6.06
C ALA A 71 10.94 -11.63 -6.25
N GLY A 72 11.65 -12.25 -5.32
CA GLY A 72 13.10 -12.44 -5.39
C GLY A 72 13.94 -11.20 -5.04
N LEU A 73 13.32 -10.10 -4.59
CA LEU A 73 14.06 -9.00 -4.00
C LEU A 73 14.75 -9.46 -2.70
N ASN A 74 16.00 -9.08 -2.53
CA ASN A 74 16.64 -9.18 -1.22
C ASN A 74 16.04 -8.15 -0.26
N ARG A 75 16.31 -8.29 1.04
CA ARG A 75 15.70 -7.45 2.09
C ARG A 75 15.89 -5.94 1.87
N GLU A 76 17.09 -5.51 1.50
CA GLU A 76 17.39 -4.08 1.30
C GLU A 76 16.66 -3.51 0.08
N ALA A 77 16.70 -4.24 -1.04
CA ALA A 77 16.00 -3.88 -2.25
C ALA A 77 14.48 -3.87 -2.05
N TYR A 78 13.96 -4.83 -1.28
CA TYR A 78 12.55 -4.93 -0.93
C TYR A 78 12.09 -3.70 -0.13
N HIS A 79 12.79 -3.31 0.93
CA HIS A 79 12.38 -2.14 1.72
C HIS A 79 12.43 -0.83 0.91
N ALA A 80 13.42 -0.68 0.04
CA ALA A 80 13.50 0.47 -0.87
C ALA A 80 12.35 0.47 -1.88
N TRP A 81 12.05 -0.69 -2.46
CA TRP A 81 10.93 -0.88 -3.38
C TRP A 81 9.58 -0.62 -2.69
N ALA A 82 9.33 -1.23 -1.53
CA ALA A 82 8.08 -1.11 -0.78
C ALA A 82 7.80 0.35 -0.38
N SER A 83 8.84 1.12 -0.04
CA SER A 83 8.71 2.55 0.27
C SER A 83 8.35 3.40 -0.96
N ALA A 84 8.76 2.98 -2.16
CA ALA A 84 8.56 3.71 -3.41
C ALA A 84 7.30 3.30 -4.18
N PHE A 85 6.90 2.02 -4.09
CA PHE A 85 5.83 1.43 -4.87
C PHE A 85 4.46 2.10 -4.70
N PRO A 86 4.01 2.49 -3.49
CA PRO A 86 2.77 3.24 -3.33
C PRO A 86 2.74 4.55 -4.12
N ARG A 87 3.84 5.32 -4.10
CA ARG A 87 3.95 6.56 -4.87
C ARG A 87 3.92 6.30 -6.38
N ALA A 88 4.52 5.18 -6.83
CA ALA A 88 4.44 4.77 -8.24
C ALA A 88 3.01 4.38 -8.68
N CYS A 89 2.10 4.13 -7.75
CA CYS A 89 0.68 3.85 -8.00
C CYS A 89 -0.21 5.12 -7.97
N GLU A 90 0.36 6.31 -7.78
CA GLU A 90 -0.38 7.58 -7.86
C GLU A 90 -0.69 8.03 -9.29
N ALA A 91 0.07 7.52 -10.28
CA ALA A 91 -0.05 7.85 -11.69
C ALA A 91 -1.28 7.24 -12.37
#